data_AF-A0A816E3V0-F1
#
_entry.id   AF-A0A816E3V0-F1
#
_cell.length_a   1.000
_cell.length_b   1.000
_cell.length_c   1.000
_cell.angle_alpha   90.00
_cell.angle_beta   90.00
_cell.angle_gamma   90.00
#
_symmetry.space_group_name_H-M   'P 1'
#
loop_
_entity.id
_entity.type
_entity.pdbx_description
1 polymer ?
#
loop_
_entity_poly.entity_id
_entity_poly.type
_entity_poly.pdbx_seq_one_letter_code
_entity_poly.pdbx_strand_id
1 'polypeptide(L)' 'AAYPPNHYIRQVPQRKIHLFTFLQLIQLSILCILGFSPILYTKLILPIWLVVMVAFRYRILPKIIATKYLRALDQRL' A
#
# COMPACT_ATOMS: atom_id res chain seq x y z
N ALA A 1 -9.77 20.31 17.30
CA ALA A 1 -10.25 19.50 16.15
C ALA A 1 -9.61 20.06 14.88
N ALA A 2 -8.55 19.45 14.37
CA ALA A 2 -7.72 20.03 13.31
C ALA A 2 -8.16 19.66 11.87
N TYR A 3 -9.08 18.70 11.70
CA TYR A 3 -9.56 18.28 10.38
C TYR A 3 -11.09 18.41 10.26
N PRO A 4 -11.60 18.96 9.15
CA PRO A 4 -13.04 19.18 8.96
C PRO A 4 -13.85 17.87 8.97
N PRO A 5 -15.11 17.89 9.44
CA PRO A 5 -15.93 16.69 9.69
C PRO A 5 -16.26 15.86 8.44
N ASN A 6 -16.28 16.49 7.25
CA ASN A 6 -16.51 15.80 5.98
C ASN A 6 -15.24 15.13 5.41
N HIS A 7 -14.09 15.26 6.10
CA HIS A 7 -12.82 14.75 5.61
C HIS A 7 -12.72 13.23 5.84
N TYR A 8 -12.39 12.48 4.78
CA TYR A 8 -12.21 11.02 4.79
C TYR A 8 -11.32 10.51 5.94
N ILE A 9 -10.34 11.31 6.34
CA ILE A 9 -9.42 11.05 7.46
C ILE A 9 -10.14 10.89 8.83
N ARG A 10 -11.33 11.46 9.05
CA ARG A 10 -12.13 11.19 10.28
C ARG A 10 -12.98 9.92 10.17
N GLN A 11 -13.29 9.49 8.95
CA GLN A 11 -14.10 8.29 8.74
C GLN A 11 -13.29 7.03 8.98
N VAL A 12 -11.97 7.08 8.79
CA VAL A 12 -11.07 5.95 9.00
C VAL A 12 -10.26 6.13 10.29
N PRO A 13 -10.16 5.12 11.17
CA PRO A 13 -9.28 5.21 12.34
C PRO A 13 -7.82 5.43 11.91
N GLN A 14 -7.16 6.45 12.47
CA GLN A 14 -5.78 6.84 12.13
C GLN A 14 -4.77 5.69 12.20
N ARG A 15 -4.96 4.75 13.14
CA ARG A 15 -4.12 3.55 13.27
C ARG A 15 -4.13 2.67 12.01
N LYS A 16 -5.27 2.55 11.34
CA LYS A 16 -5.40 1.75 10.11
C LYS A 16 -4.75 2.44 8.91
N ILE A 17 -4.82 3.78 8.86
CA ILE A 17 -4.11 4.58 7.85
C ILE A 17 -2.61 4.40 8.00
N HIS A 18 -2.08 4.52 9.23
CA HIS A 18 -0.64 4.40 9.45
C HIS A 18 -0.12 2.99 9.11
N LEU A 19 -0.87 1.94 9.46
CA LEU A 19 -0.56 0.58 9.06
C LEU A 19 -0.51 0.41 7.53
N PHE A 20 -1.48 1.00 6.82
CA PHE A 20 -1.53 0.97 5.35
C PHE A 20 -0.33 1.69 4.73
N THR A 21 -0.06 2.92 5.16
CA THR A 21 1.06 3.71 4.67
C THR A 21 2.41 3.02 4.97
N PHE A 22 2.57 2.44 6.16
CA PHE A 22 3.79 1.70 6.51
C PHE A 22 4.01 0.49 5.62
N LEU A 23 2.95 -0.30 5.37
CA LEU A 23 3.00 -1.44 4.46
C LEU A 23 3.38 -1.01 3.03
N GLN A 24 2.81 0.09 2.56
CA GLN A 24 3.11 0.64 1.23
C GLN A 24 4.54 1.20 1.14
N LEU A 25 5.06 1.82 2.21
CA LEU A 25 6.45 2.26 2.28
C LEU A 25 7.42 1.08 2.24
N ILE A 26 7.10 -0.04 2.90
CA ILE A 26 7.92 -1.27 2.80
C ILE A 26 7.96 -1.77 1.35
N GLN A 27 6.81 -1.86 0.68
CA GLN A 27 6.76 -2.29 -0.73
C GLN A 27 7.60 -1.39 -1.64
N LEU A 28 7.48 -0.06 -1.45
CA LEU A 28 8.23 0.93 -2.21
C LEU A 28 9.73 0.87 -1.90
N SER A 29 10.12 0.69 -0.64
CA SER A 29 11.53 0.58 -0.24
C SER A 29 12.20 -0.61 -0.94
N ILE A 30 11.53 -1.76 -0.99
CA ILE A 30 12.05 -2.94 -1.68
C ILE A 30 12.14 -2.68 -3.20
N LEU A 31 11.14 -2.03 -3.80
CA LEU A 31 11.18 -1.65 -5.21
C LEU A 31 12.34 -0.69 -5.51
N CYS A 32 12.61 0.27 -4.63
CA CYS A 32 13.74 1.18 -4.76
C CYS A 32 15.08 0.45 -4.67
N ILE A 33 15.26 -0.45 -3.70
CA ILE A 33 16.51 -1.22 -3.56
C ILE A 33 16.76 -2.07 -4.82
N LEU A 34 15.72 -2.71 -5.35
CA LEU A 34 15.81 -3.49 -6.59
C LEU A 34 16.07 -2.60 -7.82
N GLY A 35 15.39 -1.46 -7.91
CA GLY A 35 15.45 -0.55 -9.06
C GLY A 35 16.74 0.28 -9.14
N PHE A 36 17.32 0.68 -8.00
CA PHE A 36 18.58 1.42 -7.94
C PHE A 36 19.82 0.51 -7.93
N SER A 37 19.64 -0.81 -7.81
CA SER A 37 20.76 -1.74 -7.88
C SER A 37 21.29 -1.85 -9.32
N PRO A 38 22.59 -1.63 -9.56
CA PRO A 38 23.20 -1.68 -10.90
C PRO A 38 23.32 -3.11 -11.47
N ILE A 39 22.83 -4.12 -10.76
CA ILE A 39 22.99 -5.54 -11.11
C ILE A 39 21.99 -5.91 -12.23
N LEU A 40 22.48 -6.47 -13.34
CA LEU A 40 21.68 -6.83 -14.53
C LEU A 40 20.44 -7.71 -14.20
N TYR A 41 20.55 -8.55 -13.17
CA TYR A 41 19.50 -9.47 -12.73
C TYR A 41 18.29 -8.77 -12.06
N THR A 42 18.44 -7.57 -11.49
CA THR A 42 17.33 -6.90 -10.79
C THR A 42 16.22 -6.43 -11.73
N LYS A 43 16.54 -6.21 -13.01
CA LYS A 43 15.56 -5.81 -14.02
C LYS A 43 14.54 -6.91 -14.34
N LEU A 44 14.92 -8.19 -14.18
CA LEU A 44 14.04 -9.33 -14.42
C LEU A 44 13.19 -9.70 -13.20
N ILE A 45 13.69 -9.46 -11.99
CA ILE A 45 12.93 -9.71 -10.76
C ILE A 45 11.85 -8.66 -10.51
N LEU A 46 12.03 -7.44 -11.06
CA LEU A 46 11.10 -6.32 -10.92
C LEU A 46 9.66 -6.64 -11.39
N PRO A 47 9.39 -7.16 -12.59
CA PRO A 47 8.03 -7.51 -13.02
C PRO A 47 7.40 -8.60 -12.15
N ILE A 48 8.19 -9.58 -11.70
CA ILE A 48 7.73 -10.64 -10.79
C ILE A 48 7.33 -10.03 -9.44
N TRP A 49 8.16 -9.13 -8.92
CA TRP A 49 7.91 -8.41 -7.69
C TRP A 49 6.62 -7.58 -7.77
N LEU A 50 6.41 -6.86 -8.87
CA LEU A 50 5.18 -6.09 -9.10
C LEU A 50 3.93 -6.98 -9.09
N VAL A 51 3.96 -8.15 -9.73
CA VAL A 51 2.85 -9.10 -9.73
C VAL A 51 2.56 -9.61 -8.30
N VAL A 52 3.60 -9.96 -7.55
CA VAL A 52 3.47 -10.34 -6.13
C VAL A 52 2.85 -9.22 -5.31
N MET A 53 3.27 -7.97 -5.53
CA MET A 53 2.76 -6.80 -4.82
C MET A 53 1.28 -6.52 -5.11
N VAL A 54 0.85 -6.74 -6.35
CA VAL A 54 -0.57 -6.67 -6.73
C VAL A 54 -1.36 -7.79 -6.07
N ALA A 55 -0.90 -9.04 -6.16
CA ALA A 55 -1.57 -10.20 -5.55
C ALA A 55 -1.68 -10.05 -4.01
N PHE A 56 -0.61 -9.55 -3.38
CA PHE A 56 -0.56 -9.28 -1.95
C PHE A 56 -1.61 -8.25 -1.54
N ARG A 57 -1.76 -7.14 -2.29
CA ARG A 57 -2.83 -6.16 -2.06
C ARG A 57 -4.23 -6.80 -2.12
N TYR A 58 -4.56 -7.55 -3.17
CA TYR A 58 -5.91 -8.12 -3.29
C TYR A 58 -6.25 -9.16 -2.21
N ARG A 59 -5.26 -9.86 -1.65
CA ARG A 59 -5.49 -10.92 -0.64
C ARG A 59 -5.38 -10.44 0.80
N ILE A 60 -4.45 -9.53 1.09
CA ILE A 60 -4.07 -9.15 2.47
C ILE A 60 -4.81 -7.88 2.91
N LEU A 61 -4.95 -6.90 2.01
CA LEU A 61 -5.57 -5.60 2.30
C LEU A 61 -7.04 -5.70 2.76
N PRO A 62 -7.93 -6.48 2.10
CA PRO A 62 -9.31 -6.64 2.57
C PRO A 62 -9.44 -7.47 3.85
N LYS A 63 -8.41 -8.24 4.23
CA LYS A 63 -8.40 -8.99 5.50
C LYS A 63 -8.00 -8.13 6.69
N ILE A 64 -7.15 -7.12 6.48
CA ILE A 64 -6.60 -6.27 7.56
C ILE A 64 -7.47 -5.02 7.80
N ILE A 65 -8.09 -4.48 6.75
CA ILE A 65 -8.86 -3.23 6.78
C ILE A 65 -10.27 -3.50 6.26
N ALA A 66 -11.30 -3.06 6.98
CA ALA A 66 -12.68 -3.23 6.53
C ALA A 66 -12.87 -2.53 5.17
N THR A 67 -13.57 -3.21 4.26
CA THR A 67 -13.78 -2.78 2.86
C THR A 67 -14.33 -1.35 2.72
N LYS A 68 -15.13 -0.89 3.70
CA LYS A 68 -15.62 0.50 3.78
C LYS A 68 -14.49 1.53 3.90
N TYR A 69 -13.48 1.25 4.73
CA TYR A 69 -12.31 2.11 4.89
C TYR A 69 -11.33 1.95 3.72
N LEU A 70 -11.30 0.76 3.13
CA LEU A 70 -10.44 0.47 2.00
C LEU A 70 -10.86 1.22 0.75
N ARG A 71 -12.16 1.21 0.41
CA ARG A 71 -12.73 2.07 -0.65
C ARG A 71 -12.47 3.54 -0.42
N ALA A 72 -12.31 3.93 0.84
CA ALA A 72 -12.00 5.30 1.20
C ALA A 72 -10.51 5.66 1.01
N LEU A 73 -9.61 4.72 1.26
CA LEU A 73 -8.17 4.95 1.11
C LEU A 73 -7.66 4.68 -0.31
N ASP A 74 -8.27 3.73 -1.00
CA ASP A 74 -7.89 3.28 -2.33
C ASP A 74 -9.16 3.04 -3.14
N GLN A 75 -9.54 4.03 -3.95
CA GLN A 75 -10.77 4.00 -4.77
C GLN A 75 -10.75 2.94 -5.88
N ARG A 76 -9.60 2.29 -6.12
CA ARG A 76 -9.41 1.30 -7.18
C ARG A 76 -9.66 -0.15 -6.73
N LEU A 77 -10.04 -0.39 -5.47
CA LEU A 77 -10.45 -1.69 -4.93
C LEU A 77 -11.94 -1.71 -4.55
#